data_AF-A0A8K1CGZ5-F1
#
_entry.id   AF-A0A8K1CGZ5-F1
#
_cell.length_a   1.000
_cell.length_b   1.000
_cell.length_c   1.000
_cell.angle_alpha   90.00
_cell.angle_beta   90.00
_cell.angle_gamma   90.00
#
_symmetry.space_group_name_H-M   'P 1'
#
loop_
_entity.id
_entity.type
_entity.pdbx_description
1 polymer ?
#
loop_
_entity_poly.entity_id
_entity_poly.type
_entity_poly.pdbx_seq_one_letter_code
_entity_poly.pdbx_strand_id
1 'polypeptide(L)'
;MEQYAPQLERELRAKYSHMMPKWYEMVNWTEPLILGLATFHLLLLVTVFLTRHRLYVQFALFVAIILLLVVTEALNTWARANWRRIATQQYFDQRGVFMGIFYGAPLLVTGFFQLMLNMANMVQMLILVKRAEFRQQLKDKKKQESKPHDE
;
A
#
# COMPACT_ATOMS: atom_id res chain seq x y z
N MET A 1 -12.14 20.83 -32.07
CA MET A 1 -11.97 19.81 -31.01
C MET A 1 -12.67 20.20 -29.69
N GLU A 2 -13.05 21.46 -29.48
CA GLU A 2 -13.68 21.93 -28.22
C GLU A 2 -15.15 21.50 -27.99
N GLN A 3 -15.91 21.14 -29.04
CA GLN A 3 -17.32 20.71 -28.89
C GLN A 3 -17.52 19.23 -28.54
N TYR A 4 -16.52 18.38 -28.79
CA TYR A 4 -16.61 16.94 -28.56
C TYR A 4 -16.39 16.57 -27.09
N ALA A 5 -15.51 17.28 -26.39
CA ALA A 5 -15.25 17.06 -24.96
C ALA A 5 -16.51 17.16 -24.09
N PRO A 6 -17.35 18.22 -24.17
CA PRO A 6 -18.54 18.33 -23.32
C PRO A 6 -19.68 17.39 -23.72
N GLN A 7 -19.69 16.86 -24.95
CA GLN A 7 -20.66 15.83 -25.37
C GLN A 7 -20.23 14.46 -24.86
N LEU A 8 -18.94 14.12 -25.01
CA LEU A 8 -18.36 12.88 -24.51
C LEU A 8 -18.46 12.80 -22.98
N GLU A 9 -18.17 13.89 -22.26
CA GLU A 9 -18.36 13.94 -20.80
C GLU A 9 -19.82 13.69 -20.39
N ARG A 10 -20.79 14.24 -21.13
CA ARG A 10 -22.22 14.03 -20.85
C ARG A 10 -22.64 12.58 -21.10
N GLU A 11 -22.18 11.98 -22.19
CA GLU A 11 -22.45 10.58 -22.51
C GLU A 11 -21.80 9.62 -21.51
N LEU A 12 -20.53 9.87 -21.16
CA LEU A 12 -19.82 9.10 -20.14
C LEU A 12 -20.54 9.25 -18.79
N ARG A 13 -20.86 10.47 -18.38
CA ARG A 13 -21.56 10.71 -17.12
C ARG A 13 -22.93 10.03 -17.09
N ALA A 14 -23.71 10.09 -18.17
CA ALA A 14 -25.00 9.40 -18.26
C ALA A 14 -24.85 7.86 -18.25
N LYS A 15 -23.83 7.32 -18.92
CA LYS A 15 -23.59 5.88 -19.03
C LYS A 15 -22.98 5.26 -17.76
N TYR A 16 -22.19 6.01 -17.00
CA TYR A 16 -21.53 5.52 -15.79
C TYR A 16 -22.24 5.96 -14.48
N SER A 17 -23.03 7.04 -14.49
CA SER A 17 -23.71 7.54 -13.28
C SER A 17 -24.65 6.51 -12.65
N HIS A 18 -25.26 5.64 -13.46
CA HIS A 18 -26.23 4.65 -13.00
C HIS A 18 -25.62 3.28 -12.67
N MET A 19 -24.38 3.00 -13.11
CA MET A 19 -23.73 1.70 -12.90
C MET A 19 -22.93 1.65 -11.60
N MET A 20 -22.32 2.76 -11.17
CA MET A 20 -21.49 2.80 -9.96
C MET A 20 -22.26 2.67 -8.63
N PRO A 21 -23.41 3.34 -8.41
CA PRO A 21 -24.14 3.24 -7.14
C PRO A 21 -24.82 1.88 -6.94
N LYS A 22 -25.41 1.33 -8.01
CA LYS A 22 -26.17 0.07 -7.95
C LYS A 22 -25.32 -1.13 -7.55
N TRP A 23 -24.07 -1.19 -8.00
CA TRP A 23 -23.19 -2.30 -7.64
C TRP A 23 -22.85 -2.28 -6.14
N TYR A 24 -22.64 -1.10 -5.56
CA TYR A 24 -22.32 -0.93 -4.15
C TYR A 24 -23.49 -1.29 -3.22
N GLU A 25 -24.72 -1.03 -3.65
CA GLU A 25 -25.95 -1.40 -2.92
C GLU A 25 -26.23 -2.91 -2.95
N MET A 26 -25.74 -3.64 -3.96
CA MET A 26 -25.84 -5.10 -4.05
C MET A 26 -24.80 -5.83 -3.20
N VAL A 27 -23.75 -5.12 -2.76
CA VAL A 27 -22.73 -5.66 -1.88
C VAL A 27 -23.29 -5.68 -0.46
N ASN A 28 -23.38 -6.88 0.11
CA ASN A 28 -23.86 -7.04 1.47
C ASN A 28 -22.72 -6.77 2.47
N TRP A 29 -22.66 -5.56 3.02
CA TRP A 29 -21.63 -5.12 3.98
C TRP A 29 -21.56 -5.93 5.27
N THR A 30 -22.59 -6.71 5.58
CA THR A 30 -22.62 -7.60 6.75
C THR A 30 -22.06 -9.00 6.45
N GLU A 31 -21.65 -9.26 5.22
CA GLU A 31 -21.15 -10.57 4.85
C GLU A 31 -19.82 -10.90 5.56
N PRO A 32 -19.68 -12.14 6.10
CA PRO A 32 -18.46 -12.57 6.78
C PRO A 32 -17.18 -12.40 5.96
N LEU A 33 -17.25 -12.60 4.63
CA LEU A 33 -16.10 -12.43 3.73
C LEU A 33 -15.60 -10.98 3.74
N ILE A 34 -16.51 -10.02 3.55
CA ILE A 34 -16.16 -8.60 3.45
C ILE A 34 -15.65 -8.08 4.80
N LEU A 35 -16.30 -8.50 5.89
CA LEU A 35 -15.83 -8.17 7.24
C LEU A 35 -14.45 -8.78 7.52
N GLY A 36 -14.22 -10.03 7.08
CA GLY A 36 -12.92 -10.69 7.13
C GLY A 36 -11.85 -9.94 6.35
N LEU A 37 -12.15 -9.47 5.15
CA LEU A 37 -11.24 -8.64 4.36
C LEU A 37 -10.98 -7.30 5.07
N ALA A 38 -12.01 -6.61 5.54
CA ALA A 38 -11.84 -5.32 6.21
C ALA A 38 -10.97 -5.44 7.47
N THR A 39 -11.22 -6.46 8.30
CA THR A 39 -10.41 -6.74 9.49
C THR A 39 -8.98 -7.12 9.13
N PHE A 40 -8.76 -7.94 8.10
CA PHE A 40 -7.42 -8.23 7.58
C PHE A 40 -6.65 -6.97 7.20
N HIS A 41 -7.27 -6.05 6.44
CA HIS A 41 -6.61 -4.80 6.03
C HIS A 41 -6.33 -3.89 7.22
N LEU A 42 -7.25 -3.80 8.18
CA LEU A 42 -7.04 -3.01 9.39
C LEU A 42 -5.86 -3.57 10.20
N LEU A 43 -5.80 -4.89 10.39
CA LEU A 43 -4.69 -5.55 11.11
C LEU A 43 -3.36 -5.37 10.38
N LEU A 44 -3.34 -5.49 9.06
CA LEU A 44 -2.15 -5.25 8.25
C LEU A 44 -1.67 -3.80 8.39
N LEU A 45 -2.57 -2.82 8.27
CA LEU A 45 -2.24 -1.40 8.40
C LEU A 45 -1.71 -1.07 9.79
N VAL A 46 -2.35 -1.60 10.85
CA VAL A 46 -1.88 -1.45 12.24
C VAL A 46 -0.49 -2.09 12.39
N THR A 47 -0.27 -3.28 11.84
CA THR A 47 1.04 -3.96 11.90
C THR A 47 2.13 -3.15 11.21
N VAL A 48 1.84 -2.61 10.02
CA VAL A 48 2.76 -1.71 9.29
C VAL A 48 3.08 -0.47 10.12
N PHE A 49 2.08 0.14 10.75
CA PHE A 49 2.28 1.33 11.56
C PHE A 49 3.09 1.05 12.83
N LEU A 50 2.77 -0.01 13.57
CA LEU A 50 3.46 -0.36 14.81
C LEU A 50 4.92 -0.77 14.58
N THR A 51 5.20 -1.42 13.45
CA THR A 51 6.55 -1.90 13.10
C THR A 51 7.38 -0.88 12.33
N ARG A 52 6.90 0.37 12.16
CA ARG A 52 7.53 1.40 11.29
C ARG A 52 9.01 1.67 11.56
N HIS A 53 9.49 1.47 12.78
CA HIS A 53 10.90 1.68 13.15
C HIS A 53 11.79 0.45 12.97
N ARG A 54 11.23 -0.69 12.53
CA ARG A 54 11.94 -1.98 12.37
C ARG A 54 12.16 -2.28 10.89
N LEU A 55 13.32 -1.87 10.36
CA LEU A 55 13.62 -1.94 8.92
C LEU A 55 13.45 -3.33 8.30
N TYR A 56 13.97 -4.39 8.94
CA TYR A 56 13.84 -5.75 8.40
C TYR A 56 12.40 -6.23 8.35
N VAL A 57 11.59 -5.90 9.36
CA VAL A 57 10.17 -6.25 9.40
C VAL A 57 9.39 -5.48 8.32
N GLN A 58 9.68 -4.19 8.17
CA GLN A 58 9.11 -3.36 7.12
C GLN A 58 9.44 -3.90 5.72
N PHE A 59 10.68 -4.31 5.48
CA PHE A 59 11.06 -4.93 4.22
C PHE A 59 10.29 -6.24 3.96
N ALA A 60 10.21 -7.12 4.96
CA ALA A 60 9.45 -8.36 4.85
C ALA A 60 7.97 -8.11 4.57
N LEU A 61 7.34 -7.15 5.26
CA LEU A 61 5.95 -6.75 5.04
C LEU A 61 5.74 -6.18 3.64
N PHE A 62 6.68 -5.37 3.13
CA PHE A 62 6.58 -4.81 1.79
C PHE A 62 6.60 -5.91 0.71
N VAL A 63 7.53 -6.86 0.84
CA VAL A 63 7.58 -8.04 -0.03
C VAL A 63 6.29 -8.86 0.08
N ALA A 64 5.78 -9.07 1.29
CA ALA A 64 4.51 -9.77 1.49
C ALA A 64 3.33 -9.07 0.80
N ILE A 65 3.22 -7.73 0.90
CA ILE A 65 2.17 -6.96 0.20
C ILE A 65 2.28 -7.11 -1.31
N ILE A 66 3.49 -7.06 -1.87
CA ILE A 66 3.71 -7.28 -3.31
C ILE A 66 3.28 -8.70 -3.71
N LEU A 67 3.68 -9.72 -2.96
CA LEU A 67 3.30 -11.10 -3.24
C LEU A 67 1.78 -11.28 -3.19
N LEU A 68 1.11 -10.70 -2.19
CA LEU A 68 -0.35 -10.70 -2.07
C LEU A 68 -1.02 -10.03 -3.28
N LEU A 69 -0.47 -8.91 -3.76
CA LEU A 69 -0.96 -8.24 -4.97
C LEU A 69 -0.78 -9.12 -6.21
N VAL A 70 0.38 -9.76 -6.38
CA VAL A 70 0.67 -10.64 -7.52
C VAL A 70 -0.29 -11.82 -7.57
N VAL A 71 -0.61 -12.43 -6.43
CA VAL A 71 -1.52 -13.59 -6.38
C VAL A 71 -3.00 -13.21 -6.47
N THR A 72 -3.35 -11.92 -6.50
CA THR A 72 -4.75 -11.44 -6.51
C THR A 72 -5.58 -12.07 -7.62
N GLU A 73 -5.05 -12.14 -8.84
CA GLU A 73 -5.77 -12.70 -9.99
C GLU A 73 -5.98 -14.22 -9.88
N ALA A 74 -4.94 -14.93 -9.42
CA ALA A 74 -5.01 -16.36 -9.17
C ALA A 74 -6.03 -16.69 -8.07
N LEU A 75 -6.01 -15.91 -6.97
CA LEU A 75 -6.99 -16.01 -5.90
C LEU A 75 -8.40 -15.72 -6.39
N ASN A 76 -8.59 -14.70 -7.23
CA ASN A 76 -9.89 -14.36 -7.81
C ASN A 76 -10.44 -15.52 -8.66
N THR A 77 -9.62 -16.10 -9.53
CA THR A 77 -10.03 -17.24 -10.37
C THR A 77 -10.37 -18.46 -9.52
N TRP A 78 -9.57 -18.76 -8.52
CA TRP A 78 -9.84 -19.88 -7.61
C TRP A 78 -11.12 -19.66 -6.79
N ALA A 79 -11.29 -18.46 -6.23
CA ALA A 79 -12.45 -18.10 -5.43
C ALA A 79 -13.73 -18.06 -6.27
N ARG A 80 -13.64 -17.71 -7.56
CA ARG A 80 -14.75 -17.83 -8.52
C ARG A 80 -15.21 -19.27 -8.70
N ALA A 81 -14.30 -20.25 -8.74
CA ALA A 81 -14.67 -21.65 -8.84
C ALA A 81 -15.23 -22.22 -7.52
N ASN A 82 -14.83 -21.63 -6.38
CA ASN A 82 -15.13 -22.14 -5.04
C ASN A 82 -16.04 -21.20 -4.21
N TRP A 83 -16.75 -20.27 -4.84
CA TRP A 83 -17.39 -19.14 -4.16
C TRP A 83 -18.36 -19.57 -3.04
N ARG A 84 -19.08 -20.69 -3.24
CA ARG A 84 -20.05 -21.23 -2.26
C ARG A 84 -19.43 -21.63 -0.92
N ARG A 85 -18.12 -21.86 -0.86
CA ARG A 85 -17.42 -22.19 0.39
C ARG A 85 -16.99 -20.94 1.18
N ILE A 86 -16.95 -19.79 0.51
CA ILE A 86 -16.28 -18.58 1.00
C ILE A 86 -17.29 -17.45 1.22
N ALA A 87 -18.31 -17.38 0.38
CA ALA A 87 -19.25 -16.29 0.28
C ALA A 87 -20.68 -16.81 0.17
N THR A 88 -21.63 -16.00 0.61
CA THR A 88 -23.07 -16.31 0.47
C THR A 88 -23.58 -16.05 -0.94
N GLN A 89 -22.86 -15.24 -1.72
CA GLN A 89 -23.16 -14.96 -3.13
C GLN A 89 -21.88 -14.88 -3.98
N GLN A 90 -22.02 -14.90 -5.30
CA GLN A 90 -20.87 -14.94 -6.21
C GLN A 90 -20.33 -13.53 -6.49
N TYR A 91 -19.34 -13.10 -5.71
CA TYR A 91 -18.66 -11.80 -5.91
C TYR A 91 -17.54 -11.82 -6.95
N PHE A 92 -16.89 -12.97 -7.11
CA PHE A 92 -15.70 -13.10 -7.92
C PHE A 92 -16.08 -13.17 -9.41
N ASP A 93 -15.58 -12.21 -10.18
CA ASP A 93 -15.89 -12.06 -11.60
C ASP A 93 -14.65 -12.27 -12.49
N GLN A 94 -14.82 -12.39 -13.81
CA GLN A 94 -13.72 -12.60 -14.75
C GLN A 94 -12.73 -11.43 -14.80
N ARG A 95 -13.20 -10.20 -14.60
CA ARG A 95 -12.38 -8.99 -14.62
C ARG A 95 -11.74 -8.72 -13.24
N GLY A 96 -12.20 -9.40 -12.20
CA GLY A 96 -11.67 -9.28 -10.85
C GLY A 96 -12.00 -7.94 -10.20
N VAL A 97 -13.11 -7.31 -10.55
CA VAL A 97 -13.53 -6.00 -10.01
C VAL A 97 -13.67 -6.06 -8.49
N PHE A 98 -14.32 -7.12 -7.96
CA PHE A 98 -14.47 -7.27 -6.51
C PHE A 98 -13.12 -7.37 -5.80
N MET A 99 -12.24 -8.28 -6.25
CA MET A 99 -10.90 -8.44 -5.68
C MET A 99 -10.05 -7.18 -5.88
N GLY A 100 -10.20 -6.47 -6.99
CA GLY A 100 -9.53 -5.19 -7.21
C GLY A 100 -9.94 -4.14 -6.19
N ILE A 101 -11.23 -4.01 -5.89
CA ILE A 101 -11.76 -2.98 -4.97
C ILE A 101 -11.55 -3.36 -3.51
N PHE A 102 -11.86 -4.59 -3.11
CA PHE A 102 -11.89 -5.00 -1.70
C PHE A 102 -10.57 -5.59 -1.20
N TYR A 103 -9.68 -6.01 -2.10
CA TYR A 103 -8.40 -6.62 -1.75
C TYR A 103 -7.20 -5.84 -2.32
N GLY A 104 -7.16 -5.63 -3.64
CA GLY A 104 -6.03 -4.97 -4.30
C GLY A 104 -5.87 -3.49 -3.92
N ALA A 105 -6.94 -2.69 -4.02
CA ALA A 105 -6.87 -1.26 -3.76
C ALA A 105 -6.47 -0.93 -2.30
N PRO A 106 -7.05 -1.56 -1.26
CA PRO A 106 -6.61 -1.33 0.11
C PRO A 106 -5.16 -1.80 0.36
N LEU A 107 -4.71 -2.89 -0.27
CA LEU A 107 -3.31 -3.32 -0.24
C LEU A 107 -2.37 -2.28 -0.87
N LEU A 108 -2.74 -1.70 -2.02
CA LEU A 108 -1.98 -0.64 -2.67
C LEU A 108 -1.90 0.62 -1.80
N VAL A 109 -3.01 1.03 -1.17
CA VAL A 109 -3.04 2.15 -0.23
C VAL A 109 -2.12 1.88 0.96
N THR A 110 -2.18 0.67 1.51
CA THR A 110 -1.32 0.26 2.64
C THR A 110 0.15 0.26 2.23
N GLY A 111 0.48 -0.28 1.06
CA GLY A 111 1.84 -0.29 0.52
C GLY A 111 2.37 1.13 0.25
N PHE A 112 1.53 2.01 -0.29
CA PHE A 112 1.89 3.42 -0.50
C PHE A 112 2.14 4.14 0.83
N PHE A 113 1.25 3.96 1.81
CA PHE A 113 1.42 4.52 3.15
C PHE A 113 2.72 4.02 3.81
N GLN A 114 3.00 2.73 3.69
CA GLN A 114 4.24 2.12 4.14
C GLN A 114 5.49 2.74 3.49
N LEU A 115 5.45 2.98 2.17
CA LEU A 115 6.54 3.63 1.45
C LEU A 115 6.79 5.06 1.98
N MET A 116 5.73 5.83 2.23
CA MET A 116 5.87 7.18 2.80
C MET A 116 6.52 7.16 4.19
N LEU A 117 6.09 6.24 5.07
CA LEU A 117 6.70 6.08 6.40
C LEU A 117 8.19 5.69 6.31
N ASN A 118 8.52 4.74 5.44
CA ASN A 118 9.89 4.28 5.27
C ASN A 118 10.78 5.36 4.67
N MET A 119 10.28 6.16 3.74
CA MET A 119 11.02 7.28 3.16
C MET A 119 11.35 8.34 4.22
N ALA A 120 10.39 8.70 5.08
CA ALA A 120 10.63 9.62 6.18
C ALA A 120 11.72 9.10 7.15
N ASN A 121 11.66 7.81 7.50
CA ASN A 121 12.65 7.17 8.37
C ASN A 121 14.05 7.12 7.72
N MET A 122 14.13 6.82 6.43
CA MET A 122 15.39 6.81 5.68
C MET A 122 16.04 8.18 5.66
N VAL A 123 15.28 9.24 5.40
CA VAL A 123 15.79 10.62 5.41
C VAL A 123 16.35 10.98 6.79
N GLN A 124 15.62 10.68 7.87
CA GLN A 124 16.09 10.92 9.24
C GLN A 124 17.38 10.16 9.56
N MET A 125 17.47 8.89 9.15
CA MET A 125 18.65 8.07 9.36
C MET A 125 19.86 8.62 8.59
N LEU A 126 19.68 9.02 7.32
CA LEU A 126 20.73 9.63 6.50
C LEU A 126 21.26 10.93 7.12
N ILE A 127 20.37 11.79 7.61
CA ILE A 127 20.75 13.03 8.31
C ILE A 127 21.56 12.71 9.57
N LEU A 128 21.15 11.70 10.34
CA LEU A 128 21.86 11.29 11.55
C LEU A 128 23.26 10.76 11.26
N VAL A 129 23.40 9.91 10.24
CA VAL A 129 24.69 9.40 9.78
C VAL A 129 25.58 10.53 9.29
N LYS A 130 25.07 11.43 8.43
CA LYS A 130 25.84 12.59 7.94
C LYS A 130 26.31 13.51 9.06
N ARG A 131 25.46 13.76 10.07
CA ARG A 131 25.84 14.53 11.27
C ARG A 131 26.91 13.80 12.09
N ALA A 132 26.88 12.48 12.16
CA ALA A 132 27.89 11.69 12.87
C ALA A 132 29.24 11.71 12.13
N GLU A 133 29.23 11.55 10.81
CA GLU A 133 30.43 11.66 9.95
C GLU A 133 31.10 13.04 10.12
N PHE A 134 30.33 14.13 10.03
CA PHE A 134 30.88 15.48 10.19
C PHE A 134 31.51 15.71 11.56
N ARG A 135 30.88 15.20 12.63
CA ARG A 135 31.45 15.28 13.99
C ARG A 135 32.74 14.47 14.14
N GLN A 136 32.88 13.33 13.47
CA GLN A 136 34.13 12.58 13.46
C GLN A 136 35.23 13.35 12.73
N GLN A 137 34.94 13.89 11.53
CA GLN A 137 35.91 14.68 10.77
C GLN A 137 36.44 15.89 11.55
N LEU A 138 35.58 16.59 12.29
CA LEU A 138 36.01 17.71 13.15
C LEU A 138 36.91 17.26 14.30
N LYS A 139 36.65 16.08 14.89
CA LYS A 139 37.51 15.52 15.95
C LYS A 139 38.86 15.11 15.40
N ASP A 140 38.90 14.49 14.22
CA ASP A 140 40.13 14.06 13.58
C ASP A 140 41.00 15.26 13.17
N LYS A 141 40.40 16.33 12.65
CA LYS A 141 41.11 17.60 12.37
C LYS A 141 41.71 18.21 13.64
N LYS A 142 40.93 18.33 14.71
CA LYS A 142 41.45 18.85 15.99
C LYS A 142 42.58 17.99 16.56
N LYS A 143 42.51 16.67 16.39
CA LYS A 143 43.55 15.73 16.84
C LYS A 143 44.85 15.85 16.01
N GLN A 144 44.74 16.18 14.72
CA GLN A 144 45.88 16.48 13.86
C GLN A 144 46.52 17.83 14.22
N GLU A 145 45.73 18.86 14.48
CA GLU A 145 46.22 20.18 14.93
C GLU A 145 46.87 20.15 16.33
N SER A 146 46.44 19.23 17.21
CA SER A 146 47.00 19.10 18.56
C SER A 146 48.25 18.21 18.65
N LYS A 147 48.69 17.56 17.56
CA LYS A 147 49.98 16.86 17.55
C LYS A 147 51.07 17.92 17.35
N PRO A 148 51.99 18.10 18.31
CA PRO A 148 53.11 19.02 18.15
C PRO A 148 53.90 18.64 16.91
N HIS A 149 54.35 19.65 16.18
CA HIS A 149 55.42 19.55 15.19
C HIS A 149 56.71 19.28 15.99
N ASP A 150 56.87 18.07 16.52
CA ASP A 150 58.18 17.63 17.01
C ASP A 150 59.03 17.30 15.77
N GLU A 151 60.21 17.92 15.78
CA GLU A 151 61.23 18.11 14.74
C GLU A 151 61.67 16.84 13.97
#